data_AF-A0A0S4UGB8-F1
#
_entry.id   AF-A0A0S4UGB8-F1
#
_cell.length_a   1.000
_cell.length_b   1.000
_cell.length_c   1.000
_cell.angle_alpha   90.00
_cell.angle_beta   90.00
_cell.angle_gamma   90.00
#
_symmetry.space_group_name_H-M   'P 1'
#
loop_
_entity.id
_entity.type
_entity.pdbx_description
1 polymer ?
#
loop_
_entity_poly.entity_id
_entity_poly.type
_entity_poly.pdbx_seq_one_letter_code
_entity_poly.pdbx_strand_id
1 'polypeptide(L)'
;MKRIALAVLGFVWGLLVTWVSVYVFNHIHWPEVQSHATGCNDMEHCKSHTILIWGMLATLLWPPVTFAILNAVAFRRWSGRKWGIAFVVLTVLVVLFYLAPYAASALGLVH
;
A
#
# COMPACT_ATOMS: atom_id res chain seq x y z
N MET A 1 -7.91 -18.45 -19.56
CA MET A 1 -9.01 -18.42 -18.57
C MET A 1 -8.49 -18.54 -17.13
N LYS A 2 -8.04 -19.71 -16.65
CA LYS A 2 -7.65 -19.93 -15.24
C LYS A 2 -6.57 -18.96 -14.70
N ARG A 3 -5.55 -18.64 -15.52
CA ARG A 3 -4.49 -17.67 -15.16
C ARG A 3 -5.00 -16.25 -14.91
N ILE A 4 -5.94 -15.78 -15.74
CA ILE A 4 -6.49 -14.43 -15.63
C ILE A 4 -7.36 -14.35 -14.37
N ALA A 5 -8.17 -15.37 -14.11
CA ALA A 5 -8.98 -15.43 -12.89
C ALA A 5 -8.13 -15.36 -11.61
N LEU A 6 -6.98 -16.04 -11.57
CA LEU A 6 -6.07 -15.98 -10.42
C LEU A 6 -5.33 -14.64 -10.30
N ALA A 7 -4.94 -14.03 -11.43
CA ALA A 7 -4.36 -12.69 -11.42
C ALA A 7 -5.38 -11.65 -10.93
N VAL A 8 -6.63 -11.75 -11.37
CA VAL A 8 -7.75 -10.90 -10.90
C VAL A 8 -8.01 -11.14 -9.42
N LEU A 9 -8.00 -12.39 -8.95
CA LEU A 9 -8.13 -12.69 -7.52
C LEU A 9 -7.01 -12.02 -6.70
N GLY A 10 -5.76 -12.09 -7.18
CA GLY A 10 -4.64 -11.38 -6.58
C GLY A 10 -4.85 -9.86 -6.55
N PHE A 11 -5.31 -9.30 -7.66
CA PHE A 11 -5.61 -7.87 -7.76
C PHE A 11 -6.69 -7.43 -6.74
N VAL A 12 -7.81 -8.15 -6.69
CA VAL A 12 -8.90 -7.91 -5.74
C VAL A 12 -8.41 -8.04 -4.31
N TRP A 13 -7.59 -9.06 -4.02
CA TRP A 13 -6.99 -9.22 -2.70
C TRP A 13 -6.11 -8.03 -2.32
N GLY A 14 -5.23 -7.58 -3.22
CA GLY A 14 -4.38 -6.42 -2.97
C GLY A 14 -5.18 -5.15 -2.71
N LEU A 15 -6.28 -4.93 -3.44
CA LEU A 15 -7.20 -3.81 -3.18
C LEU A 15 -7.85 -3.91 -1.78
N LEU A 16 -8.29 -5.11 -1.39
CA LEU A 16 -8.88 -5.34 -0.07
C LEU A 16 -7.86 -5.08 1.05
N VAL A 17 -6.63 -5.59 0.92
CA VAL A 17 -5.57 -5.37 1.92
C VAL A 17 -5.25 -3.88 2.06
N THR A 18 -5.13 -3.16 0.93
CA THR A 18 -4.96 -1.71 0.94
C THR A 18 -6.11 -1.01 1.67
N TRP A 19 -7.36 -1.32 1.30
CA TRP A 19 -8.53 -0.70 1.90
C TRP A 19 -8.62 -0.96 3.40
N VAL A 20 -8.47 -2.22 3.84
CA VAL A 20 -8.49 -2.60 5.26
C VAL A 20 -7.36 -1.90 6.02
N SER A 21 -6.14 -1.87 5.47
CA SER A 21 -5.00 -1.24 6.15
C SER A 21 -5.25 0.25 6.38
N VAL A 22 -5.63 0.98 5.32
CA VAL A 22 -5.93 2.41 5.40
C VAL A 22 -7.12 2.66 6.35
N TYR A 23 -8.18 1.85 6.25
CA TYR A 23 -9.35 1.99 7.11
C TYR A 23 -9.01 1.82 8.59
N VAL A 24 -8.32 0.72 8.93
CA VAL A 24 -7.95 0.41 10.32
C VAL A 24 -7.00 1.47 10.86
N PHE A 25 -5.94 1.83 10.14
CA PHE A 25 -5.00 2.83 10.62
C PHE A 25 -5.62 4.22 10.71
N ASN A 26 -6.60 4.58 9.87
CA ASN A 26 -7.32 5.84 10.03
C ASN A 26 -8.26 5.85 11.26
N HIS A 27 -8.81 4.70 11.66
CA HIS A 27 -9.72 4.60 12.82
C HIS A 27 -9.00 4.34 14.15
N ILE A 28 -7.71 4.03 14.13
CA ILE A 28 -6.90 3.97 15.34
C ILE A 28 -6.69 5.40 15.86
N HIS A 29 -6.92 5.60 17.15
CA HIS A 29 -6.63 6.87 17.81
C HIS A 29 -5.12 7.00 17.98
N TRP A 30 -4.47 7.66 17.03
CA TRP A 30 -3.05 8.01 17.13
C TRP A 30 -2.87 9.16 18.13
N PRO A 31 -1.76 9.19 18.88
CA PRO A 31 -1.45 10.34 19.72
C PRO A 31 -1.39 11.60 18.87
N GLU A 32 -2.03 12.68 19.34
CA GLU A 32 -2.02 13.99 18.67
C GLU A 32 -0.58 14.49 18.58
N VAL A 33 0.01 14.34 17.40
CA VAL A 33 1.23 15.04 17.04
C VAL A 33 0.81 16.44 16.61
N GLN A 34 1.33 17.48 17.28
CA GLN A 34 1.17 18.85 16.82
C GLN A 34 1.87 18.98 15.46
N SER A 35 1.15 18.70 14.38
CA SER A 35 1.58 19.09 13.04
C SER A 35 1.46 20.60 12.97
N HIS A 36 2.54 21.30 13.32
CA HIS A 36 2.78 22.62 12.76
C HIS A 36 2.73 22.44 11.25
N ALA A 37 1.70 22.99 10.61
CA ALA A 37 1.60 23.03 9.16
C ALA A 37 2.69 23.99 8.64
N THR A 38 3.94 23.55 8.59
CA THR A 38 5.09 24.28 8.04
C THR A 38 5.26 24.07 6.53
N GLY A 39 4.21 23.67 5.82
CA GLY A 39 4.27 23.32 4.40
C GLY A 39 3.24 24.04 3.56
N CYS A 40 3.61 25.22 3.04
CA CYS A 40 3.22 25.74 1.72
C CYS A 40 1.80 25.36 1.24
N ASN A 41 0.81 26.13 1.67
CA ASN A 41 -0.59 25.98 1.29
C ASN A 41 -0.86 26.37 -0.18
N ASP A 42 0.14 26.91 -0.88
CA ASP A 42 0.07 27.32 -2.29
C ASP A 42 0.45 26.16 -3.22
N MET A 43 -0.57 25.44 -3.69
CA MET A 43 -0.44 24.32 -4.64
C MET A 43 0.19 24.71 -5.99
N GLU A 44 0.24 26.00 -6.32
CA GLU A 44 0.86 26.50 -7.55
C GLU A 44 2.39 26.54 -7.49
N HIS A 45 2.98 26.64 -6.30
CA HIS A 45 4.44 26.75 -6.11
C HIS A 45 5.06 25.51 -5.46
N CYS A 46 4.28 24.68 -4.75
CA CYS A 46 4.78 23.51 -4.06
C CYS A 46 4.51 22.19 -4.79
N LYS A 47 5.47 21.85 -5.66
CA LYS A 47 5.51 20.66 -6.54
C LYS A 47 4.41 20.61 -7.61
N SER A 48 4.82 20.20 -8.80
CA SER A 48 3.91 19.99 -9.93
C SER A 48 2.77 19.03 -9.54
N HIS A 49 1.53 19.45 -9.79
CA HIS A 49 0.29 18.69 -9.58
C HIS A 49 0.37 17.26 -10.14
N THR A 50 1.12 17.08 -11.23
CA THR A 50 1.39 15.80 -11.87
C THR A 50 2.15 14.84 -10.95
N ILE A 51 3.15 15.32 -10.19
CA ILE A 51 3.94 14.49 -9.28
C ILE A 51 3.06 13.95 -8.15
N LEU A 52 2.15 14.77 -7.64
CA LEU A 52 1.22 14.39 -6.57
C LEU A 52 0.23 13.32 -7.05
N ILE A 53 -0.37 13.51 -8.22
CA ILE A 53 -1.27 12.52 -8.84
C ILE A 53 -0.55 11.19 -9.08
N TRP A 54 0.65 11.22 -9.66
CA TRP A 54 1.44 10.01 -9.89
C TRP A 54 1.81 9.31 -8.57
N GLY A 55 2.14 10.06 -7.52
CA GLY A 55 2.39 9.52 -6.19
C GLY A 55 1.17 8.81 -5.60
N MET A 56 -0.01 9.41 -5.70
CA MET A 56 -1.26 8.79 -5.25
C MET A 56 -1.60 7.52 -6.04
N LEU A 57 -1.46 7.55 -7.37
CA LEU A 57 -1.71 6.37 -8.21
C LEU A 57 -0.70 5.26 -7.92
N ALA A 58 0.58 5.60 -7.76
CA ALA A 58 1.61 4.62 -7.43
C ALA A 58 1.33 3.96 -6.08
N THR A 59 1.04 4.75 -5.05
CA THR A 59 0.73 4.25 -3.69
C THR A 59 -0.53 3.39 -3.63
N LEU A 60 -1.53 3.65 -4.48
CA LEU A 60 -2.77 2.88 -4.55
C LEU A 60 -2.64 1.60 -5.38
N LEU A 61 -1.93 1.67 -6.52
CA LEU A 61 -1.90 0.59 -7.50
C LEU A 61 -0.77 -0.42 -7.28
N TRP A 62 0.30 -0.06 -6.58
CA TRP A 62 1.41 -0.99 -6.38
C TRP A 62 1.01 -2.29 -5.64
N PRO A 63 0.14 -2.29 -4.60
CA PRO A 63 -0.25 -3.54 -3.94
C PRO A 63 -1.08 -4.47 -4.83
N PRO A 64 -2.20 -4.04 -5.46
CA PRO A 64 -2.98 -4.94 -6.28
C PRO A 64 -2.24 -5.40 -7.54
N VAL A 65 -1.37 -4.57 -8.13
CA VAL A 65 -0.52 -4.98 -9.26
C VAL A 65 0.50 -6.03 -8.84
N THR A 66 1.17 -5.88 -7.68
CA THR A 66 2.15 -6.87 -7.20
C THR A 66 1.50 -8.21 -6.86
N PHE A 67 0.33 -8.22 -6.22
CA PHE A 67 -0.42 -9.47 -5.98
C PHE A 67 -0.91 -10.13 -7.27
N ALA A 68 -1.32 -9.34 -8.28
CA ALA A 68 -1.69 -9.88 -9.59
C ALA A 68 -0.51 -10.56 -10.27
N ILE A 69 0.67 -9.92 -10.27
CA ILE A 69 1.91 -10.48 -10.83
C ILE A 69 2.32 -11.75 -10.09
N LEU A 70 2.29 -11.73 -8.75
CA LEU A 70 2.62 -12.88 -7.91
C LEU A 70 1.76 -14.09 -8.31
N ASN A 71 0.44 -13.91 -8.43
CA ASN A 71 -0.47 -14.99 -8.80
C ASN A 71 -0.33 -15.42 -10.27
N ALA A 72 -0.03 -14.51 -11.19
CA ALA A 72 0.23 -14.84 -12.59
C ALA A 72 1.50 -15.70 -12.76
N VAL A 73 2.56 -15.39 -12.01
CA VAL A 73 3.86 -16.08 -12.06
C VAL A 73 3.83 -17.40 -11.29
N ALA A 74 3.29 -17.39 -10.07
CA ALA A 74 3.32 -18.55 -9.17
C ALA A 74 2.47 -19.72 -9.68
N PHE A 75 1.39 -19.44 -10.43
CA PHE A 75 0.43 -20.44 -10.91
C PHE A 75 1.03 -21.71 -11.54
N ARG A 76 2.17 -21.60 -12.23
CA ARG A 76 2.76 -22.73 -12.99
C ARG A 76 4.16 -23.14 -12.52
N ARG A 77 4.83 -22.29 -11.74
CA ARG A 77 6.26 -22.44 -11.44
C ARG A 77 6.55 -22.80 -9.99
N TRP A 78 5.63 -22.52 -9.06
CA TRP A 78 5.93 -22.56 -7.63
C TRP A 78 5.14 -23.66 -6.93
N SER A 79 5.73 -24.25 -5.89
CA SER A 79 4.99 -25.11 -4.96
C SER A 79 4.08 -24.25 -4.08
N GLY A 80 2.97 -24.82 -3.62
CA GLY A 80 2.00 -24.11 -2.77
C GLY A 80 2.63 -23.48 -1.52
N ARG A 81 3.64 -24.13 -0.93
CA ARG A 81 4.40 -23.60 0.22
C ARG A 81 5.18 -22.33 -0.13
N LYS A 82 5.88 -22.30 -1.27
CA LYS A 82 6.63 -21.11 -1.73
C LYS A 82 5.69 -19.95 -2.04
N TRP A 83 4.57 -20.25 -2.71
CA TRP A 83 3.53 -19.26 -2.99
C TRP A 83 2.93 -18.70 -1.71
N GLY A 84 2.54 -19.56 -0.75
CA GLY A 84 1.94 -19.14 0.51
C GLY A 84 2.87 -18.24 1.33
N ILE A 85 4.16 -18.60 1.43
CA ILE A 85 5.14 -17.76 2.13
C ILE A 85 5.25 -16.38 1.47
N ALA A 86 5.42 -16.32 0.14
CA ALA A 86 5.53 -15.03 -0.55
C ALA A 86 4.24 -14.20 -0.45
N PHE A 87 3.08 -14.83 -0.48
CA PHE A 87 1.80 -14.17 -0.32
C PHE A 87 1.64 -13.54 1.08
N VAL A 88 2.01 -14.28 2.13
CA VAL A 88 1.99 -13.78 3.52
C VAL A 88 3.00 -12.65 3.69
N VAL A 89 4.24 -12.84 3.23
CA VAL A 89 5.29 -11.81 3.32
C VAL A 89 4.85 -10.53 2.60
N LEU A 90 4.32 -10.65 1.37
CA LEU A 90 3.83 -9.49 0.62
C LEU A 90 2.68 -8.78 1.34
N THR A 91 1.75 -9.54 1.95
CA THR A 91 0.65 -8.97 2.74
C THR A 91 1.19 -8.17 3.93
N VAL A 92 2.13 -8.74 4.69
CA VAL A 92 2.77 -8.05 5.83
C VAL A 92 3.49 -6.79 5.37
N LEU A 93 4.24 -6.85 4.27
CA LEU A 93 4.94 -5.69 3.73
C LEU A 93 3.98 -4.56 3.33
N VAL A 94 2.85 -4.89 2.71
CA VAL A 94 1.82 -3.88 2.35
C VAL A 94 1.22 -3.24 3.62
N VAL A 95 0.91 -4.04 4.64
CA VAL A 95 0.41 -3.52 5.92
C VAL A 95 1.42 -2.59 6.58
N LEU A 96 2.70 -2.99 6.63
CA LEU A 96 3.78 -2.17 7.18
C LEU A 96 3.98 -0.87 6.39
N PHE A 97 3.87 -0.92 5.07
CA PHE A 97 3.95 0.26 4.21
C PHE A 97 2.88 1.29 4.57
N TYR A 98 1.63 0.86 4.77
CA TYR A 98 0.54 1.76 5.18
C TYR A 98 0.62 2.18 6.65
N LEU A 99 1.21 1.35 7.53
CA LEU A 99 1.42 1.67 8.94
C LEU A 99 2.52 2.72 9.15
N ALA A 100 3.58 2.66 8.33
CA ALA A 100 4.77 3.51 8.46
C ALA A 100 4.48 5.01 8.64
N PRO A 101 3.65 5.69 7.82
CA PRO A 101 3.40 7.11 8.00
C PRO A 101 2.72 7.45 9.34
N TYR A 102 1.85 6.58 9.84
CA TYR A 102 1.18 6.79 11.13
C TYR A 102 2.15 6.55 12.29
N ALA A 103 2.91 5.46 12.25
CA ALA A 103 3.88 5.13 13.27
C ALA A 103 5.04 6.15 13.33
N ALA A 104 5.55 6.59 12.18
CA ALA A 104 6.62 7.58 12.12
C ALA A 104 6.16 8.94 12.68
N SER A 105 4.93 9.34 12.37
CA SER A 105 4.32 10.54 12.97
C SER A 105 4.18 10.40 14.49
N ALA A 106 3.63 9.27 14.96
CA ALA A 106 3.44 9.02 16.40
C ALA A 106 4.75 8.93 17.20
N LEU A 107 5.84 8.49 16.57
CA LEU A 107 7.17 8.40 17.17
C LEU A 107 7.98 9.71 17.04
N GLY A 108 7.43 10.75 16.40
CA GLY A 108 8.15 12.01 16.15
C GLY A 108 9.34 11.87 15.20
N LEU A 109 9.33 10.84 14.33
CA LEU A 109 10.39 10.57 13.35
C LEU A 109 10.20 11.37 12.04
N VAL A 110 9.06 12.02 11.90
CA VAL A 110 8.75 12.93 10.79
C VAL A 110 8.73 14.35 11.36
N HIS A 111 9.72 15.16 10.99
CA HIS A 111 9.88 16.57 11.37
C HIS A 111 9.62 17.47 10.16
#